data_AF-A0A6P4IMV6-F1
#
_entry.id   AF-A0A6P4IMV6-F1
#
_cell.length_a   1.000
_cell.length_b   1.000
_cell.length_c   1.000
_cell.angle_alpha   90.00
_cell.angle_beta   90.00
_cell.angle_gamma   90.00
#
_symmetry.space_group_name_H-M   'P 1'
#
loop_
_entity.id
_entity.type
_entity.pdbx_description
1 polymer ?
#
loop_
_entity_poly.entity_id
_entity_poly.type
_entity_poly.pdbx_seq_one_letter_code
_entity_poly.pdbx_strand_id
1 'polypeptide(L)'
;MAKTKRNVRAKAKSMVGAAKQKAQEVQAKLRQEQLLHKTLTPKKTTTKKEKSAAKHKKLIKRFAETRKEHKEEVARKNREKTKVIGDLKPLRDALPSLQDMYKLVRIKQKDATEQTVLTAPEIPLSANEKIRKKRKELVNRVKSFEKVIKDKNFKKNPREVIAAHVRNKYEAMEDENDE
;
A
#
# COMPACT_ATOMS: atom_id res chain seq x y z
N MET A 1 6.33 37.26 65.47
CA MET A 1 6.59 36.47 64.24
C MET A 1 6.06 37.14 62.96
N ALA A 2 6.54 38.34 62.57
CA ALA A 2 5.97 39.09 61.42
C ALA A 2 6.95 39.40 60.27
N LYS A 3 8.26 39.17 60.45
CA LYS A 3 9.29 39.58 59.47
C LYS A 3 9.59 38.55 58.37
N THR A 4 9.24 37.28 58.55
CA THR A 4 9.48 36.20 57.57
C THR A 4 8.44 36.14 56.44
N LYS A 5 7.19 36.58 56.67
CA LYS A 5 6.10 36.52 55.66
C LYS A 5 6.21 37.58 54.54
N ARG A 6 6.87 38.73 54.78
CA ARG A 6 7.08 39.77 53.74
C ARG A 6 8.05 39.32 52.64
N ASN A 7 9.06 38.52 52.99
CA ASN A 7 10.12 38.13 52.06
C ASN A 7 9.65 37.09 51.04
N VAL A 8 8.75 36.17 51.44
CA VAL A 8 8.14 35.18 50.54
C VAL A 8 7.21 35.86 49.53
N ARG A 9 6.45 36.87 49.95
CA ARG A 9 5.55 37.62 49.05
C ARG A 9 6.31 38.45 48.02
N ALA A 10 7.43 39.06 48.39
CA ALA A 10 8.28 39.80 47.46
C ALA A 10 8.92 38.87 46.42
N LYS A 11 9.43 37.70 46.85
CA LYS A 11 9.96 36.66 45.94
C LYS A 11 8.90 36.08 45.01
N ALA A 12 7.69 35.83 45.51
CA ALA A 12 6.57 35.37 44.67
C ALA A 12 6.18 36.42 43.61
N LYS A 13 6.15 37.71 43.99
CA LYS A 13 5.85 38.80 43.04
C LYS A 13 6.95 38.97 41.98
N SER A 14 8.22 38.82 42.33
CA SER A 14 9.31 38.91 41.34
C SER A 14 9.32 37.71 40.39
N MET A 15 9.05 36.50 40.89
CA MET A 15 8.92 35.30 40.05
C MET A 15 7.72 35.38 39.09
N VAL A 16 6.59 35.92 39.53
CA VAL A 16 5.42 36.16 38.66
C VAL A 16 5.73 37.21 37.60
N GLY A 17 6.47 38.27 37.95
CA GLY A 17 6.96 39.26 36.99
C GLY A 17 7.88 38.66 35.92
N ALA A 18 8.84 37.84 36.33
CA ALA A 18 9.75 37.15 35.42
C ALA A 18 9.04 36.12 34.53
N ALA A 19 8.05 35.40 35.05
CA ALA A 19 7.23 34.47 34.26
C ALA A 19 6.39 35.22 33.21
N LYS A 20 5.83 36.38 33.57
CA LYS A 20 5.06 37.23 32.64
C LYS A 20 5.92 37.77 31.51
N GLN A 21 7.14 38.21 31.81
CA GLN A 21 8.11 38.66 30.79
C GLN A 21 8.52 37.52 29.85
N LYS A 22 8.83 36.34 30.39
CA LYS A 22 9.15 35.16 29.57
C LYS A 22 7.97 34.74 28.68
N ALA A 23 6.73 34.79 29.19
CA ALA A 23 5.55 34.49 28.38
C ALA A 23 5.34 35.50 27.24
N GLN A 24 5.63 36.78 27.48
CA GLN A 24 5.59 37.82 26.45
C GLN A 24 6.68 37.62 25.39
N GLU A 25 7.88 37.22 25.79
CA GLU A 25 9.00 36.96 24.87
C GLU A 25 8.73 35.72 24.00
N VAL A 26 8.14 34.66 24.56
CA VAL A 26 7.72 33.46 23.80
C VAL A 26 6.61 33.79 22.81
N GLN A 27 5.63 34.63 23.19
CA GLN A 27 4.61 35.10 22.25
C GLN A 27 5.20 35.98 21.14
N ALA A 28 6.20 36.82 21.44
CA ALA A 28 6.87 37.63 20.44
C ALA A 28 7.66 36.77 19.44
N LYS A 29 8.37 35.73 19.92
CA LYS A 29 9.10 34.76 19.07
C LYS A 29 8.15 33.96 18.18
N LEU A 30 7.03 33.46 18.72
CA LEU A 30 6.00 32.77 17.92
C LEU A 30 5.40 33.66 16.83
N ARG A 31 5.20 34.96 17.11
CA ARG A 31 4.73 35.92 16.08
C ARG A 31 5.78 36.16 15.00
N GLN A 32 7.06 36.24 15.35
CA GLN A 32 8.14 36.40 14.37
C GLN A 32 8.29 35.15 13.49
N GLU A 33 8.25 33.94 14.04
CA GLU A 33 8.29 32.70 13.24
C GLU A 33 7.09 32.58 12.29
N GLN A 34 5.88 32.93 12.73
CA GLN A 34 4.69 32.96 11.87
C GLN A 34 4.78 33.99 10.72
N LEU A 35 5.57 35.06 10.90
CA LEU A 35 5.81 36.06 9.86
C LEU A 35 6.86 35.58 8.84
N LEU A 36 7.88 34.82 9.29
CA LEU A 36 8.93 34.28 8.41
C LEU A 36 8.42 33.20 7.44
N HIS A 37 7.44 32.38 7.85
CA HIS A 37 6.85 31.37 6.96
C HIS A 37 5.87 31.94 5.90
N LYS A 38 5.38 33.17 6.08
CA LYS A 38 4.47 33.83 5.13
C LYS A 38 5.19 34.53 3.97
N THR A 39 6.50 34.74 4.06
CA THR A 39 7.28 35.49 3.06
C THR A 39 8.09 34.60 2.10
N LEU A 40 8.29 33.31 2.42
CA LEU A 40 9.11 32.41 1.60
C LEU A 40 8.35 31.62 0.52
N THR A 41 7.01 31.68 0.51
CA THR A 41 6.21 31.11 -0.59
C THR A 41 5.67 32.24 -1.46
N PRO A 42 6.03 32.32 -2.75
CA PRO A 42 5.42 33.30 -3.64
C PRO A 42 3.93 32.98 -3.74
N LYS A 43 3.09 33.80 -3.10
CA LYS A 43 1.64 33.79 -3.36
C LYS A 43 1.49 34.03 -4.85
N LYS A 44 0.97 33.05 -5.59
CA LYS A 44 0.61 33.23 -7.00
C LYS A 44 -0.40 34.37 -7.07
N THR A 45 0.07 35.57 -7.42
CA THR A 45 -0.74 36.77 -7.65
C THR A 45 -1.48 36.57 -8.97
N THR A 46 -2.41 35.61 -8.97
CA THR A 46 -3.26 35.35 -10.12
C THR A 46 -4.04 36.61 -10.43
N THR A 47 -3.83 37.16 -11.61
CA THR A 47 -4.50 38.39 -12.05
C THR A 47 -6.02 38.16 -12.10
N LYS A 48 -6.82 39.23 -12.00
CA LYS A 48 -8.30 39.12 -12.11
C LYS A 48 -8.72 38.41 -13.41
N LYS A 49 -7.96 38.63 -14.48
CA LYS A 49 -8.13 37.98 -15.79
C LYS A 49 -7.89 36.47 -15.71
N GLU A 50 -6.82 36.01 -15.07
CA GLU A 50 -6.54 34.58 -14.87
C GLU A 50 -7.60 33.91 -13.99
N LYS A 51 -8.05 34.57 -12.92
CA LYS A 51 -9.14 34.04 -12.08
C LYS A 51 -10.44 33.88 -12.86
N SER A 52 -10.78 34.84 -13.71
CA SER A 52 -11.94 34.76 -14.59
C SER A 52 -11.80 33.62 -15.61
N ALA A 53 -10.65 33.52 -16.26
CA ALA A 53 -10.35 32.45 -17.21
C ALA A 53 -10.38 31.05 -16.55
N ALA A 54 -9.88 30.93 -15.33
CA ALA A 54 -9.93 29.69 -14.56
C ALA A 54 -11.37 29.30 -14.18
N LYS A 55 -12.20 30.26 -13.77
CA LYS A 55 -13.63 30.03 -13.50
C LYS A 55 -14.36 29.58 -14.76
N HIS A 56 -14.15 30.26 -15.88
CA HIS A 56 -14.74 29.90 -17.16
C HIS A 56 -14.29 28.51 -17.61
N LYS A 57 -12.99 28.21 -17.55
CA LYS A 57 -12.43 26.89 -17.87
C LYS A 57 -13.02 25.79 -16.98
N LYS A 58 -13.16 26.05 -15.68
CA LYS A 58 -13.80 25.13 -14.73
C LYS A 58 -15.27 24.90 -15.09
N LEU A 59 -15.99 25.94 -15.48
CA LEU A 59 -17.38 25.84 -15.89
C LEU A 59 -17.54 25.02 -17.18
N ILE A 60 -16.75 25.30 -18.22
CA ILE A 60 -16.74 24.48 -19.44
C ILE A 60 -16.40 23.03 -19.14
N LYS A 61 -15.39 22.79 -18.28
CA LYS A 61 -15.02 21.44 -17.87
C LYS A 61 -16.18 20.71 -17.22
N ARG A 62 -16.92 21.37 -16.31
CA ARG A 62 -18.13 20.80 -15.70
C ARG A 62 -19.20 20.44 -16.73
N PHE A 63 -19.49 21.34 -17.68
CA PHE A 63 -20.45 21.02 -18.75
C PHE A 63 -19.99 19.84 -19.61
N ALA A 64 -18.70 19.73 -19.90
CA ALA A 64 -18.14 18.60 -20.63
C ALA A 64 -18.25 17.28 -19.85
N GLU A 65 -18.02 17.32 -18.53
CA GLU A 65 -18.18 16.18 -17.62
C GLU A 65 -19.64 15.73 -17.55
N THR A 66 -20.57 16.63 -17.26
CA THR A 66 -22.01 16.31 -17.20
C THR A 66 -22.54 15.77 -18.52
N ARG A 67 -22.07 16.29 -19.67
CA ARG A 67 -22.44 15.73 -20.98
C ARG A 67 -21.91 14.32 -21.20
N LYS A 68 -20.72 14.00 -20.68
CA LYS A 68 -20.16 12.65 -20.75
C LYS A 68 -20.94 11.69 -19.85
N GLU A 69 -21.22 12.09 -18.61
CA GLU A 69 -22.03 11.33 -17.65
C GLU A 69 -23.41 11.02 -18.22
N HIS A 70 -24.11 12.01 -18.76
CA HIS A 70 -25.43 11.79 -19.37
C HIS A 70 -25.38 10.80 -20.56
N LYS A 71 -24.36 10.90 -21.42
CA LYS A 71 -24.17 9.94 -22.53
C LYS A 71 -23.91 8.54 -22.01
N GLU A 72 -23.12 8.42 -20.95
CA GLU A 72 -22.81 7.15 -20.30
C GLU A 72 -24.03 6.53 -19.62
N GLU A 73 -24.85 7.33 -18.94
CA GLU A 73 -26.10 6.87 -18.33
C GLU A 73 -27.11 6.37 -19.36
N VAL A 74 -27.28 7.08 -20.47
CA VAL A 74 -28.14 6.62 -21.59
C VAL A 74 -27.60 5.31 -22.16
N ALA A 75 -26.29 5.21 -22.38
CA ALA A 75 -25.65 3.98 -22.84
C ALA A 75 -25.76 2.84 -21.81
N ARG A 76 -25.72 3.13 -20.51
CA ARG A 76 -25.90 2.15 -19.42
C ARG A 76 -27.33 1.61 -19.44
N LYS A 77 -28.34 2.49 -19.46
CA LYS A 77 -29.76 2.12 -19.57
C LYS A 77 -30.04 1.28 -20.82
N ASN A 78 -29.37 1.54 -21.94
CA ASN A 78 -29.52 0.75 -23.16
C ASN A 78 -28.85 -0.63 -23.07
N ARG A 79 -27.70 -0.73 -22.38
CA ARG A 79 -26.99 -2.00 -22.16
C ARG A 79 -27.66 -2.88 -21.11
N GLU A 80 -28.15 -2.30 -20.03
CA GLU A 80 -28.96 -2.98 -19.00
C GLU A 80 -30.23 -3.63 -19.60
N LYS A 81 -30.83 -3.01 -20.62
CA LYS A 81 -32.00 -3.57 -21.34
C LYS A 81 -31.68 -4.81 -22.18
N THR A 82 -30.42 -5.19 -22.37
CA THR A 82 -30.07 -6.38 -23.14
C THR A 82 -30.41 -7.64 -22.35
N LYS A 83 -31.55 -8.28 -22.70
CA LYS A 83 -32.21 -9.35 -21.92
C LYS A 83 -31.33 -10.57 -21.62
N VAL A 84 -30.37 -10.87 -22.49
CA VAL A 84 -29.58 -12.12 -22.41
C VAL A 84 -28.25 -11.91 -21.67
N ILE A 85 -27.68 -10.70 -21.69
CA ILE A 85 -26.26 -10.48 -21.34
C ILE A 85 -26.07 -9.33 -20.32
N GLY A 86 -27.01 -8.40 -20.19
CA GLY A 86 -26.90 -7.25 -19.26
C GLY A 86 -25.78 -6.25 -19.62
N ASP A 87 -25.36 -5.42 -18.65
CA ASP A 87 -24.28 -4.46 -18.87
C ASP A 87 -22.89 -5.07 -18.63
N LEU A 88 -22.14 -5.31 -19.71
CA LEU A 88 -20.77 -5.83 -19.68
C LEU A 88 -19.69 -4.76 -19.51
N LYS A 89 -20.04 -3.46 -19.51
CA LYS A 89 -19.03 -2.39 -19.37
C LYS A 89 -18.16 -2.53 -18.12
N PRO A 90 -18.71 -2.82 -16.92
CA PRO A 90 -17.91 -2.94 -15.71
C PRO A 90 -16.82 -4.01 -15.82
N LEU A 91 -17.11 -5.12 -16.51
CA LEU A 91 -16.13 -6.19 -16.74
C LEU A 91 -14.99 -5.74 -17.65
N ARG A 92 -15.31 -4.93 -18.67
CA ARG A 92 -14.31 -4.38 -19.58
C ARG A 92 -13.44 -3.32 -18.92
N ASP A 93 -14.03 -2.46 -18.08
CA ASP A 93 -13.31 -1.40 -17.38
C ASP A 93 -12.47 -1.93 -16.21
N ALA A 94 -12.83 -3.09 -15.65
CA ALA A 94 -12.02 -3.81 -14.67
C ALA A 94 -10.75 -4.43 -15.27
N LEU A 95 -10.62 -4.50 -16.61
CA LEU A 95 -9.41 -4.98 -17.23
C LEU A 95 -8.32 -3.90 -17.22
N PRO A 96 -7.07 -4.27 -16.91
CA PRO A 96 -5.95 -3.34 -16.97
C PRO A 96 -5.77 -2.82 -18.39
N SER A 97 -5.50 -1.52 -18.51
CA SER A 97 -5.14 -0.94 -19.79
C SER A 97 -3.82 -1.54 -20.29
N LEU A 98 -3.59 -1.54 -21.60
CA LEU A 98 -2.34 -2.03 -22.18
C LEU A 98 -1.10 -1.34 -21.57
N GLN A 99 -1.22 -0.05 -21.27
CA GLN A 99 -0.16 0.70 -20.61
C GLN A 99 0.07 0.22 -19.16
N ASP A 100 -0.99 -0.13 -18.44
CA ASP A 100 -0.88 -0.68 -17.09
C ASP A 100 -0.32 -2.10 -17.12
N MET A 101 -0.62 -2.90 -18.14
CA MET A 101 0.03 -4.19 -18.37
C MET A 101 1.55 -4.02 -18.55
N TYR A 102 2.00 -3.04 -19.35
CA TYR A 102 3.43 -2.75 -19.48
C TYR A 102 4.07 -2.31 -18.16
N LYS A 103 3.36 -1.52 -17.34
CA LYS A 103 3.85 -1.14 -15.99
C LYS A 103 3.95 -2.37 -15.10
N LEU A 104 2.96 -3.25 -15.09
CA LEU A 104 2.98 -4.49 -14.31
C LEU A 104 4.13 -5.41 -14.72
N VAL A 105 4.40 -5.55 -16.03
CA VAL A 105 5.56 -6.32 -16.52
C VAL A 105 6.88 -5.68 -16.05
N ARG A 106 7.00 -4.36 -16.13
CA ARG A 106 8.19 -3.63 -15.65
C ARG A 106 8.38 -3.74 -14.13
N ILE A 107 7.28 -3.70 -13.37
CA ILE A 107 7.30 -3.86 -11.91
C ILE A 107 7.75 -5.28 -11.56
N LYS A 108 7.18 -6.31 -12.19
CA LYS A 108 7.61 -7.70 -12.00
C LYS A 108 9.08 -7.93 -12.35
N GLN A 109 9.61 -7.25 -13.37
CA GLN A 109 11.04 -7.31 -13.70
C GLN A 109 11.92 -6.68 -12.62
N LYS A 110 11.44 -5.62 -11.95
CA LYS A 110 12.15 -4.98 -10.82
C LYS A 110 12.02 -5.79 -9.53
N ASP A 111 10.84 -6.34 -9.25
CA ASP A 111 10.61 -7.20 -8.09
C ASP A 111 11.39 -8.52 -8.22
N ALA A 112 11.58 -9.04 -9.43
CA ALA A 112 12.47 -10.18 -9.66
C ALA A 112 13.94 -9.86 -9.33
N THR A 113 14.38 -8.61 -9.51
CA THR A 113 15.72 -8.16 -9.09
C THR A 113 15.80 -7.80 -7.60
N GLU A 114 14.69 -7.47 -6.93
CA GLU A 114 14.66 -7.15 -5.49
C GLU A 114 14.40 -8.39 -4.62
N GLN A 115 13.61 -9.37 -5.07
CA GLN A 115 13.44 -10.66 -4.39
C GLN A 115 14.71 -11.50 -4.40
N THR A 116 15.61 -11.30 -5.38
CA THR A 116 16.97 -11.87 -5.35
C THR A 116 17.86 -11.25 -4.28
N VAL A 117 17.46 -10.14 -3.65
CA VAL A 117 18.23 -9.46 -2.59
C VAL A 117 17.78 -9.90 -1.19
N LEU A 118 16.49 -10.27 -1.01
CA LEU A 118 15.93 -10.66 0.29
C LEU A 118 16.04 -12.16 0.61
N THR A 119 16.25 -13.00 -0.41
CA THR A 119 16.63 -14.40 -0.20
C THR A 119 18.14 -14.46 -0.27
N ALA A 120 18.80 -15.03 0.75
CA ALA A 120 20.26 -15.18 0.81
C ALA A 120 20.82 -15.57 -0.58
N PRO A 121 21.91 -14.93 -1.05
CA PRO A 121 22.33 -15.03 -2.43
C PRO A 121 22.59 -16.50 -2.76
N GLU A 122 21.68 -17.13 -3.50
CA GLU A 122 22.00 -18.38 -4.16
C GLU A 122 23.12 -18.04 -5.13
N ILE A 123 24.34 -18.44 -4.77
CA ILE A 123 25.52 -18.40 -5.63
C ILE A 123 25.04 -18.84 -7.01
N PRO A 124 25.24 -18.05 -8.08
CA PRO A 124 24.72 -18.39 -9.39
C PRO A 124 25.34 -19.71 -9.84
N LEU A 125 24.61 -20.80 -9.58
CA LEU A 125 25.06 -22.15 -9.85
C LEU A 125 25.35 -22.26 -11.33
N SER A 126 26.47 -22.89 -11.66
CA SER A 126 26.80 -23.18 -13.06
C SER A 126 25.65 -23.97 -13.70
N ALA A 127 25.45 -23.82 -15.02
CA ALA A 127 24.41 -24.56 -15.75
C ALA A 127 24.47 -26.07 -15.44
N ASN A 128 25.67 -26.62 -15.27
CA ASN A 128 25.91 -28.01 -14.90
C ASN A 128 25.43 -28.36 -13.49
N GLU A 129 25.61 -27.46 -12.52
CA GLU A 129 25.15 -27.65 -11.15
C GLU A 129 23.62 -27.58 -11.05
N LYS A 130 22.99 -26.68 -11.81
CA LYS A 130 21.51 -26.63 -11.92
C LYS A 130 20.97 -27.94 -12.47
N ILE A 131 21.58 -28.48 -13.52
CA ILE A 131 21.20 -29.79 -14.09
C ILE A 131 21.40 -30.91 -13.05
N ARG A 132 22.52 -30.90 -12.33
CA ARG A 132 22.82 -31.89 -11.28
C ARG A 132 21.82 -31.83 -10.13
N LYS A 133 21.45 -30.62 -9.67
CA LYS A 133 20.41 -30.42 -8.64
C LYS A 133 19.06 -30.96 -9.13
N LYS A 134 18.61 -30.59 -10.32
CA LYS A 134 17.36 -31.09 -10.91
C LYS A 134 17.33 -32.62 -11.02
N ARG A 135 18.43 -33.23 -11.48
CA ARG A 135 18.57 -34.70 -11.52
C ARG A 135 18.49 -35.32 -10.13
N LYS A 136 19.18 -34.73 -9.14
CA LYS A 136 19.14 -35.20 -7.75
C LYS A 136 17.73 -35.09 -7.15
N GLU A 137 17.04 -33.97 -7.37
CA GLU A 137 15.66 -33.78 -6.94
C GLU A 137 14.72 -34.80 -7.57
N LEU A 138 14.83 -35.04 -8.88
CA LEU A 138 14.03 -36.04 -9.58
C LEU A 138 14.26 -37.44 -8.99
N VAL A 139 15.51 -37.85 -8.81
CA VAL A 139 15.86 -39.14 -8.21
C VAL A 139 15.32 -39.25 -6.79
N ASN A 140 15.41 -38.17 -6.00
CA ASN A 140 14.88 -38.16 -4.64
C ASN A 140 13.35 -38.30 -4.63
N ARG A 141 12.63 -37.62 -5.55
CA ARG A 141 11.17 -37.75 -5.69
C ARG A 141 10.75 -39.15 -6.12
N VAL A 142 11.45 -39.74 -7.08
CA VAL A 142 11.17 -41.12 -7.51
C VAL A 142 11.41 -42.10 -6.36
N LYS A 143 12.52 -41.95 -5.62
CA LYS A 143 12.81 -42.76 -4.43
C LYS A 143 11.77 -42.58 -3.32
N SER A 144 11.26 -41.37 -3.10
CA SER A 144 10.21 -41.15 -2.10
C SER A 144 8.91 -41.83 -2.51
N PHE A 145 8.51 -41.76 -3.79
CA PHE A 145 7.33 -42.48 -4.26
C PHE A 145 7.50 -43.99 -4.22
N GLU A 146 8.68 -44.50 -4.58
CA GLU A 146 8.97 -45.92 -4.50
C GLU A 146 8.85 -46.45 -3.06
N LYS A 147 9.30 -45.68 -2.07
CA LYS A 147 9.11 -46.02 -0.65
C LYS A 147 7.62 -46.12 -0.29
N VAL A 148 6.84 -45.09 -0.61
CA VAL A 148 5.40 -45.05 -0.32
C VAL A 148 4.65 -46.22 -0.99
N ILE A 149 4.98 -46.52 -2.24
CA ILE A 149 4.36 -47.64 -2.98
C ILE A 149 4.74 -48.99 -2.36
N LYS A 150 5.95 -49.12 -1.81
CA LYS A 150 6.41 -50.34 -1.14
C LYS A 150 5.81 -50.51 0.27
N ASP A 151 5.33 -49.44 0.89
CA ASP A 151 4.78 -49.48 2.24
C ASP A 151 3.51 -50.35 2.33
N LYS A 152 3.49 -51.22 3.36
CA LYS A 152 2.39 -52.17 3.58
C LYS A 152 1.05 -51.45 3.83
N ASN A 153 1.08 -50.31 4.52
CA ASN A 153 -0.13 -49.55 4.84
C ASN A 153 -0.73 -48.89 3.59
N PHE A 154 0.13 -48.36 2.71
CA PHE A 154 -0.31 -47.79 1.44
C PHE A 154 -0.87 -48.87 0.50
N LYS A 155 -0.27 -50.07 0.47
CA LYS A 155 -0.79 -51.21 -0.31
C LYS A 155 -2.15 -51.71 0.17
N LYS A 156 -2.39 -51.68 1.49
CA LYS A 156 -3.67 -52.09 2.08
C LYS A 156 -4.78 -51.08 1.75
N ASN A 157 -4.59 -49.81 2.12
CA ASN A 157 -5.59 -48.76 1.98
C ASN A 157 -4.96 -47.44 1.46
N PRO A 158 -4.72 -47.29 0.14
CA PRO A 158 -4.04 -46.11 -0.39
C PRO A 158 -4.85 -44.83 -0.20
N ARG A 159 -6.19 -44.91 -0.29
CA ARG A 159 -7.08 -43.75 -0.16
C ARG A 159 -7.04 -43.14 1.24
N GLU A 160 -6.96 -43.97 2.27
CA GLU A 160 -6.92 -43.54 3.67
C GLU A 160 -5.60 -42.86 4.00
N VAL A 161 -4.49 -43.43 3.53
CA VAL A 161 -3.15 -42.85 3.70
C VAL A 161 -3.04 -41.49 3.02
N ILE A 162 -3.61 -41.34 1.82
CA ILE A 162 -3.66 -40.05 1.12
C ILE A 162 -4.55 -39.05 1.88
N ALA A 163 -5.72 -39.47 2.35
CA ALA A 163 -6.62 -38.61 3.11
C ALA A 163 -5.95 -38.09 4.41
N ALA A 164 -5.25 -38.96 5.13
CA ALA A 164 -4.49 -38.58 6.32
C ALA A 164 -3.37 -37.58 5.97
N HIS A 165 -2.61 -37.84 4.90
CA HIS A 165 -1.57 -36.90 4.46
C HIS A 165 -2.13 -35.52 4.10
N VAL A 166 -3.28 -35.47 3.45
CA VAL A 166 -3.94 -34.21 3.08
C VAL A 166 -4.41 -33.45 4.34
N ARG A 167 -5.05 -34.13 5.30
CA ARG A 167 -5.47 -33.49 6.57
C ARG A 167 -4.28 -32.93 7.34
N ASN A 168 -3.24 -33.74 7.56
CA ASN A 168 -2.04 -33.31 8.29
C ASN A 168 -1.36 -32.12 7.60
N LYS A 169 -1.42 -32.03 6.26
CA LYS A 169 -0.86 -30.90 5.52
C LYS A 169 -1.69 -29.63 5.70
N TYR A 170 -3.02 -29.74 5.78
CA TYR A 170 -3.88 -28.59 6.06
C TYR A 170 -3.69 -28.12 7.50
N GLU A 171 -3.65 -29.03 8.47
CA GLU A 171 -3.38 -28.70 9.88
C GLU A 171 -2.05 -27.95 10.04
N ALA A 172 -0.96 -28.44 9.43
CA ALA A 172 0.33 -27.75 9.47
C ALA A 172 0.32 -26.36 8.81
N MET A 173 -0.54 -26.13 7.81
CA MET A 173 -0.69 -24.80 7.19
C MET A 173 -1.53 -23.84 8.04
N GLU A 174 -2.46 -24.37 8.83
CA GLU A 174 -3.24 -23.58 9.79
C GLU A 174 -2.34 -23.14 10.95
N ASP A 175 -1.55 -24.07 11.51
CA ASP A 175 -0.59 -23.77 12.59
C ASP A 175 0.47 -22.72 12.19
N GLU A 176 0.96 -22.72 10.94
CA GLU A 176 1.92 -21.72 10.44
C GLU A 176 1.32 -20.33 10.17
N ASN A 177 -0.02 -20.20 10.06
CA ASN A 177 -0.68 -18.90 9.85
C ASN A 177 -1.10 -18.22 11.15
N ASP A 178 -1.14 -18.96 12.26
CA ASP A 178 -1.51 -18.47 13.59
C ASP A 178 -0.28 -18.03 14.45
N GLU A 179 0.94 -18.18 13.93
CA GLU A 179 2.20 -17.59 14.47
C GLU A 179 2.63 -16.31 13.73
#